data_AF-A0A9W9YD19-F1
#
_entry.id   AF-A0A9W9YD19-F1
#
_cell.length_a   1.000
_cell.length_b   1.000
_cell.length_c   1.000
_cell.angle_alpha   90.00
_cell.angle_beta   90.00
_cell.angle_gamma   90.00
#
_symmetry.space_group_name_H-M   'P 1'
#
loop_
_entity.id
_entity.type
_entity.pdbx_description
1 polymer ?
#
loop_
_entity_poly.entity_id
_entity_poly.type
_entity_poly.pdbx_seq_one_letter_code
_entity_poly.pdbx_strand_id
1 'polypeptide(L)'
;MAGKTAPVVDLVGKVLQGTCGWSDSSIVKCGRFYPASVKTTEIVCCIIPGSSLVWNVTRATMRFPAPAIVEKWLKCVPAGFKFHFKAFGFFTRKSISLSALPHVVRDELPGNITSRQTSITWEELTERQKQKLWDRYNSATPPCLSEEQIGSCGLSVSPWFSPQ
;
A
#
# COMPACT_ATOMS: atom_id res chain seq x y z
N MET A 1 10.19 2.32 31.41
CA MET A 1 10.27 0.86 31.24
C MET A 1 10.98 0.58 29.92
N ALA A 2 12.07 -0.18 29.98
CA ALA A 2 13.01 -0.37 28.88
C ALA A 2 12.35 -1.01 27.65
N GLY A 3 12.56 -0.38 26.48
CA GLY A 3 12.17 -0.93 25.19
C GLY A 3 12.93 -2.23 24.93
N LYS A 4 12.21 -3.36 24.97
CA LYS A 4 12.74 -4.64 24.48
C LYS A 4 12.88 -4.53 22.97
N THR A 5 14.07 -4.23 22.49
CA THR A 5 14.43 -4.46 21.09
C THR A 5 14.35 -5.95 20.83
N ALA A 6 13.35 -6.39 20.07
CA ALA A 6 13.26 -7.76 19.61
C ALA A 6 14.52 -8.10 18.80
N PRO A 7 15.04 -9.34 18.90
CA PRO A 7 16.27 -9.73 18.21
C PRO A 7 16.10 -9.56 16.69
N VAL A 8 17.09 -8.94 16.04
CA VAL A 8 17.16 -8.88 14.58
C VAL A 8 17.31 -10.31 14.09
N VAL A 9 16.29 -10.82 13.39
CA VAL A 9 16.29 -12.17 12.84
C VAL A 9 17.09 -12.16 11.55
N ASP A 10 18.14 -12.97 11.45
CA ASP A 10 18.83 -13.20 10.18
C ASP A 10 17.87 -13.89 9.19
N LEU A 11 17.65 -13.27 8.03
CA LEU A 11 16.73 -13.73 6.99
C LEU A 11 17.45 -14.36 5.79
N VAL A 12 18.78 -14.41 5.79
CA VAL A 12 19.56 -14.98 4.67
C VAL A 12 19.19 -16.44 4.46
N GLY A 13 18.86 -16.80 3.22
CA GLY A 13 18.48 -18.18 2.84
C GLY A 13 17.10 -18.64 3.33
N LYS A 14 16.29 -17.76 3.94
CA LYS A 14 14.95 -18.11 4.43
C LYS A 14 13.85 -17.85 3.41
N VAL A 15 12.88 -18.75 3.34
CA VAL A 15 11.64 -18.55 2.61
C VAL A 15 10.64 -17.86 3.53
N LEU A 16 10.14 -16.70 3.08
CA LEU A 16 9.21 -15.88 3.85
C LEU A 16 7.84 -15.93 3.20
N GLN A 17 6.81 -16.28 3.97
CA GLN A 17 5.43 -16.36 3.50
C GLN A 17 4.65 -15.11 3.93
N GLY A 18 3.83 -14.61 3.01
CA GLY A 18 3.01 -13.42 3.19
C GLY A 18 1.69 -13.44 2.48
N THR A 19 0.78 -12.58 2.94
CA THR A 19 -0.51 -12.36 2.29
C THR A 19 -0.58 -10.96 1.70
N CYS A 20 -1.11 -10.87 0.48
CA CYS A 20 -1.43 -9.62 -0.18
C CYS A 20 -2.76 -9.07 0.34
N GLY A 21 -2.81 -7.78 0.67
CA GLY A 21 -4.08 -7.08 0.91
C GLY A 21 -4.72 -7.30 2.27
N TRP A 22 -3.92 -7.73 3.25
CA TRP A 22 -4.32 -7.84 4.64
C TRP A 22 -4.96 -6.57 5.24
N SER A 23 -4.58 -5.40 4.73
CA SER A 23 -5.11 -4.10 5.14
C SER A 23 -6.37 -3.68 4.37
N ASP A 24 -6.89 -4.52 3.49
CA ASP A 24 -8.11 -4.23 2.74
C ASP A 24 -9.33 -4.25 3.68
N SER A 25 -10.07 -3.14 3.66
CA SER A 25 -11.26 -2.98 4.50
C SER A 25 -12.33 -4.05 4.23
N SER A 26 -12.38 -4.64 3.03
CA SER A 26 -13.30 -5.73 2.72
C SER A 26 -12.96 -7.02 3.48
N ILE A 27 -11.67 -7.32 3.67
CA ILE A 27 -11.20 -8.47 4.44
C ILE A 27 -11.44 -8.26 5.94
N VAL A 28 -11.23 -7.04 6.44
CA VAL A 28 -11.53 -6.71 7.83
C VAL A 28 -13.04 -6.75 8.10
N LYS A 29 -13.85 -6.17 7.19
CA LYS A 29 -15.31 -6.08 7.34
C LYS A 29 -16.03 -7.41 7.15
N CYS A 30 -15.49 -8.35 6.37
CA CYS A 30 -16.17 -9.61 6.12
C CYS A 30 -16.25 -10.50 7.37
N GLY A 31 -15.39 -10.26 8.37
CA GLY A 31 -15.40 -10.99 9.64
C GLY A 31 -15.03 -12.49 9.53
N ARG A 32 -14.55 -12.93 8.36
CA ARG A 32 -14.20 -14.35 8.11
C ARG A 32 -12.71 -14.62 8.25
N PHE A 33 -11.88 -13.61 8.07
CA PHE A 33 -10.42 -13.76 8.01
C PHE A 33 -9.73 -13.42 9.34
N TYR A 34 -10.26 -12.44 10.07
CA TYR A 34 -9.73 -12.02 11.37
C TYR A 34 -10.72 -12.32 12.50
N PRO A 35 -10.24 -12.56 13.74
CA PRO A 35 -11.10 -12.67 14.91
C PRO A 35 -12.05 -11.47 15.07
N ALA A 36 -13.23 -11.69 15.66
CA ALA A 36 -14.26 -10.66 15.82
C ALA A 36 -13.83 -9.42 16.63
N SER A 37 -12.76 -9.54 17.43
CA SER A 37 -12.14 -8.43 18.18
C SER A 37 -11.40 -7.44 17.26
N VAL A 38 -11.14 -7.82 16.01
CA VAL A 38 -10.32 -7.08 15.05
C VAL A 38 -11.22 -6.28 14.14
N LYS A 39 -11.37 -5.00 14.44
CA LYS A 39 -12.27 -4.10 13.71
C LYS A 39 -11.55 -3.08 12.86
N THR A 40 -10.24 -2.94 13.04
CA THR A 40 -9.43 -1.95 12.33
C THR A 40 -8.11 -2.55 11.85
N THR A 41 -7.57 -1.97 10.79
CA THR A 41 -6.29 -2.38 10.19
C THR A 41 -5.12 -2.23 11.16
N GLU A 42 -5.16 -1.28 12.08
CA GLU A 42 -4.12 -1.12 13.11
C GLU A 42 -4.10 -2.31 14.07
N ILE A 43 -5.28 -2.83 14.43
CA ILE A 43 -5.39 -4.01 15.29
C ILE A 43 -4.88 -5.24 14.55
N VAL A 44 -5.12 -5.34 13.23
CA VAL A 44 -4.61 -6.43 12.39
C VAL A 44 -3.09 -6.57 12.52
N CYS A 45 -2.31 -5.48 12.55
CA CYS A 45 -0.85 -5.56 12.71
C CYS A 45 -0.43 -6.26 14.00
N CYS A 46 -1.16 -6.07 15.10
CA CYS A 46 -0.78 -6.52 16.44
C CYS A 46 -1.09 -7.99 16.75
N ILE A 47 -2.02 -8.59 16.01
CA ILE A 47 -2.50 -9.98 16.20
C ILE A 47 -1.87 -10.98 15.23
N ILE A 48 -1.11 -10.50 14.26
CA ILE A 48 -0.46 -11.39 13.30
C ILE A 48 0.64 -12.18 14.01
N PRO A 49 0.64 -13.51 13.89
CA PRO A 49 1.69 -14.34 14.46
C PRO A 49 3.06 -13.91 13.92
N GLY A 50 4.05 -13.75 14.82
CA GLY A 50 5.43 -13.42 14.45
C GLY A 50 6.11 -14.44 13.51
N SER A 51 5.46 -15.56 13.18
CA SER A 51 5.89 -16.54 12.19
C SER A 51 5.67 -16.09 10.74
N SER A 52 4.84 -15.07 10.48
CA SER A 52 4.62 -14.54 9.13
C SER A 52 5.49 -13.30 8.91
N LEU A 53 6.70 -13.51 8.41
CA LEU A 53 7.79 -12.50 8.40
C LEU A 53 7.77 -11.53 7.20
N VAL A 54 6.92 -11.74 6.20
CA VAL A 54 6.81 -10.90 4.99
C VAL A 54 5.36 -10.62 4.68
N TRP A 55 4.95 -9.37 4.55
CA TRP A 55 3.58 -9.03 4.13
C TRP A 55 3.59 -8.06 2.95
N ASN A 56 2.87 -8.43 1.90
CA ASN A 56 2.59 -7.56 0.77
C ASN A 56 1.43 -6.63 1.13
N VAL A 57 1.74 -5.35 1.35
CA VAL A 57 0.74 -4.26 1.34
C VAL A 57 0.29 -4.09 -0.11
N THR A 58 -0.60 -4.97 -0.52
CA THR A 58 -1.33 -4.84 -1.79
C THR A 58 -2.75 -4.46 -1.45
N ARG A 59 -3.01 -3.17 -1.22
CA ARG A 59 -4.39 -2.74 -1.32
C ARG A 59 -4.81 -3.02 -2.76
N ALA A 60 -5.67 -4.02 -2.96
CA ALA A 60 -6.19 -4.40 -4.28
C ALA A 60 -6.99 -3.26 -4.94
N THR A 61 -7.25 -2.19 -4.18
CA THR A 61 -8.00 -1.02 -4.61
C THR A 61 -7.23 0.27 -4.38
N MET A 62 -6.30 0.56 -5.30
CA MET A 62 -6.08 1.91 -5.85
C MET A 62 -5.81 3.07 -4.87
N ARG A 63 -5.34 2.84 -3.63
CA ARG A 63 -5.06 3.94 -2.68
C ARG A 63 -3.83 3.66 -1.84
N PHE A 64 -2.88 4.59 -1.85
CA PHE A 64 -1.66 4.50 -1.08
C PHE A 64 -1.90 4.95 0.38
N PRO A 65 -1.35 4.26 1.40
CA PRO A 65 -1.48 4.69 2.78
C PRO A 65 -0.74 6.01 3.02
N ALA A 66 -1.23 6.82 3.95
CA ALA A 66 -0.51 8.01 4.37
C ALA A 66 0.73 7.63 5.22
N PRO A 67 1.79 8.45 5.26
CA PRO A 67 3.00 8.16 6.05
C PRO A 67 2.69 7.85 7.52
N ALA A 68 1.79 8.64 8.14
CA ALA A 68 1.35 8.41 9.51
C ALA A 68 0.66 7.05 9.75
N ILE A 69 0.04 6.46 8.71
CA ILE A 69 -0.55 5.11 8.81
C ILE A 69 0.57 4.07 8.75
N VAL A 70 1.53 4.26 7.85
CA VAL A 70 2.70 3.39 7.71
C VAL A 70 3.51 3.39 9.00
N GLU A 71 3.79 4.55 9.60
CA GLU A 71 4.48 4.66 10.90
C GLU A 71 3.77 3.91 12.02
N LYS A 72 2.44 3.92 12.05
CA LYS A 72 1.67 3.13 13.02
C LYS A 72 1.87 1.64 12.79
N TRP A 73 1.90 1.17 11.54
CA TRP A 73 2.17 -0.22 11.24
C TRP A 73 3.58 -0.64 11.65
N LEU A 74 4.59 0.19 11.40
CA LEU A 74 5.98 -0.08 11.79
C LEU A 74 6.11 -0.28 13.31
N LYS A 75 5.37 0.49 14.11
CA LYS A 75 5.34 0.36 15.59
C LYS A 75 4.63 -0.90 16.09
N CYS A 76 3.80 -1.54 15.26
CA CYS A 76 3.00 -2.69 15.65
C CYS A 76 3.60 -4.02 15.22
N VAL A 77 4.64 -4.03 14.37
CA VAL A 77 5.27 -5.26 13.88
C VAL A 77 6.58 -5.57 14.63
N PRO A 78 6.97 -6.86 14.74
CA PRO A 78 8.25 -7.24 15.31
C PRO A 78 9.46 -6.72 14.51
N ALA A 79 10.62 -6.64 15.17
CA ALA A 79 11.88 -6.36 14.49
C ALA A 79 12.19 -7.41 13.41
N GLY A 80 12.73 -6.99 12.27
CA GLY A 80 13.00 -7.86 11.12
C GLY A 80 11.80 -8.13 10.21
N PHE A 81 10.61 -7.65 10.55
CA PHE A 81 9.44 -7.74 9.68
C PHE A 81 9.65 -6.94 8.39
N LYS A 82 9.31 -7.52 7.23
CA LYS A 82 9.45 -6.86 5.93
C LYS A 82 8.11 -6.53 5.30
N PHE A 83 7.91 -5.25 5.00
CA PHE A 83 6.80 -4.75 4.21
C PHE A 83 7.17 -4.72 2.73
N HIS A 84 6.24 -5.20 1.91
CA HIS A 84 6.35 -5.07 0.46
C HIS A 84 5.23 -4.16 -0.03
N PHE A 85 5.60 -3.12 -0.76
CA PHE A 85 4.64 -2.16 -1.30
C PHE A 85 4.43 -2.41 -2.78
N LYS A 86 3.17 -2.45 -3.19
CA LYS A 86 2.84 -2.47 -4.62
C LYS A 86 2.83 -1.05 -5.16
N ALA A 87 3.42 -0.86 -6.34
CA ALA A 87 3.36 0.41 -7.05
C ALA A 87 1.89 0.84 -7.26
N PHE A 88 1.67 2.16 -7.29
CA PHE A 88 0.34 2.70 -7.54
C PHE A 88 -0.15 2.23 -8.91
N GLY A 89 -1.33 1.60 -8.94
CA GLY A 89 -1.82 0.90 -10.12
C GLY A 89 -2.03 1.79 -11.36
N PHE A 90 -2.10 3.12 -11.21
CA PHE A 90 -2.16 4.02 -12.35
C PHE A 90 -0.82 4.10 -13.11
N PHE A 91 0.32 3.87 -12.45
CA PHE A 91 1.62 3.86 -13.13
C PHE A 91 1.78 2.68 -14.09
N THR A 92 0.96 1.64 -13.94
CA THR A 92 1.04 0.42 -14.75
C THR A 92 -0.23 0.12 -15.54
N ARG A 93 -1.24 0.99 -15.47
CA ARG A 93 -2.52 0.84 -16.17
C ARG A 93 -2.77 2.04 -17.07
N LYS A 94 -3.39 1.77 -18.22
CA LYS A 94 -3.81 2.81 -19.18
C LYS A 94 -4.84 3.78 -18.59
N SER A 95 -5.73 3.30 -17.71
CA SER A 95 -6.73 4.13 -17.05
C SER A 95 -7.10 3.59 -15.66
N ILE A 96 -7.63 4.48 -14.82
CA ILE A 96 -8.19 4.15 -13.51
C ILE A 96 -9.54 4.85 -13.30
N SER A 97 -10.37 4.32 -12.39
CA SER A 97 -11.62 5.00 -12.01
C SER A 97 -11.33 6.32 -11.29
N LEU A 98 -12.16 7.34 -11.52
CA LEU A 98 -12.09 8.62 -10.80
C LEU A 98 -12.23 8.44 -9.27
N SER A 99 -13.02 7.46 -8.83
CA SER A 99 -13.18 7.13 -7.40
C SER A 99 -11.88 6.68 -6.74
N ALA A 100 -10.93 6.21 -7.54
CA ALA A 100 -9.66 5.65 -7.13
C ALA A 100 -8.52 6.66 -7.12
N LEU A 101 -8.70 7.83 -7.74
CA LEU A 101 -7.72 8.90 -7.67
C LEU A 101 -7.57 9.40 -6.22
N PRO A 102 -6.33 9.64 -5.77
CA PRO A 102 -6.08 10.43 -4.58
C PRO A 102 -6.76 11.81 -4.68
N HIS A 103 -7.37 12.28 -3.58
CA HIS A 103 -8.05 13.59 -3.51
C HIS A 103 -7.20 14.76 -4.01
N VAL A 104 -5.89 14.73 -3.71
CA VAL A 104 -4.92 15.75 -4.12
C VAL A 104 -4.86 15.97 -5.65
N VAL A 105 -5.32 14.98 -6.43
CA VAL A 105 -5.49 15.11 -7.89
C VAL A 105 -6.95 15.16 -8.27
N ARG A 106 -7.79 14.32 -7.67
CA ARG A 106 -9.22 14.21 -8.00
C ARG A 106 -9.98 15.52 -7.84
N ASP A 107 -9.66 16.26 -6.79
CA ASP A 107 -10.36 17.51 -6.45
C ASP A 107 -9.90 18.67 -7.34
N GLU A 108 -8.81 18.49 -8.09
CA GLU A 108 -8.30 19.44 -9.10
C GLU A 108 -8.76 19.11 -10.52
N LEU A 109 -9.49 18.02 -10.70
CA LEU A 109 -10.03 17.65 -12.00
C LEU A 109 -11.14 18.64 -12.39
N PRO A 110 -11.15 19.13 -13.63
CA PRO A 110 -12.16 20.06 -14.09
C PRO A 110 -13.55 19.40 -14.10
N GLY A 111 -14.58 20.19 -13.79
CA GLY A 111 -15.96 19.71 -13.59
C GLY A 111 -16.58 18.99 -14.80
N ASN A 112 -16.10 19.30 -16.00
CA ASN A 112 -16.52 18.63 -17.24
C ASN A 112 -16.04 17.17 -17.32
N ILE A 113 -14.89 16.83 -16.72
CA ILE A 113 -14.36 15.47 -16.66
C ILE A 113 -15.12 14.67 -15.61
N THR A 114 -15.28 15.24 -14.42
CA THR A 114 -15.94 14.56 -13.28
C THR A 114 -17.43 14.31 -13.50
N SER A 115 -18.10 15.09 -14.36
CA SER A 115 -19.51 14.90 -14.71
C SER A 115 -19.76 13.96 -15.90
N ARG A 116 -18.78 13.75 -16.78
CA ARG A 116 -18.96 12.99 -18.03
C ARG A 116 -18.27 11.63 -18.03
N GLN A 117 -17.24 11.45 -17.23
CA GLN A 117 -16.40 10.26 -17.24
C GLN A 117 -16.42 9.53 -15.89
N THR A 118 -16.23 8.21 -15.93
CA THR A 118 -16.10 7.37 -14.73
C THR A 118 -14.65 6.92 -14.49
N SER A 119 -13.78 7.10 -15.49
CA SER A 119 -12.36 6.77 -15.51
C SER A 119 -11.55 7.84 -16.23
N ILE A 120 -10.27 7.93 -15.90
CA ILE A 120 -9.31 8.87 -16.51
C ILE A 120 -8.07 8.11 -17.00
N THR A 121 -7.45 8.55 -18.08
CA THR A 121 -6.17 8.03 -18.58
C THR A 121 -4.98 8.87 -18.10
N TRP A 122 -3.78 8.31 -18.22
CA TRP A 122 -2.55 9.00 -17.78
C TRP A 122 -2.30 10.29 -18.59
N GLU A 123 -2.66 10.28 -19.86
CA GLU A 123 -2.49 11.38 -20.80
C GLU A 123 -3.46 12.55 -20.54
N GLU A 124 -4.62 12.28 -19.93
CA GLU A 124 -5.60 13.29 -19.54
C GLU A 124 -5.16 14.10 -18.30
N LEU A 125 -4.12 13.65 -17.58
CA LEU A 125 -3.54 14.39 -16.46
C LEU A 125 -2.52 15.42 -16.93
N THR A 126 -2.56 16.60 -16.31
CA THR A 126 -1.49 17.59 -16.43
C THR A 126 -0.20 17.09 -15.76
N GLU A 127 0.96 17.60 -16.19
CA GLU A 127 2.25 17.26 -15.58
C GLU A 127 2.28 17.55 -14.07
N ARG A 128 1.64 18.63 -13.63
CA ARG A 128 1.52 18.95 -12.19
C ARG A 128 0.73 17.89 -11.42
N GLN A 129 -0.33 17.34 -12.02
CA GLN A 129 -1.13 16.29 -11.40
C GLN A 129 -0.36 14.96 -11.36
N LYS A 130 0.36 14.62 -12.43
CA LYS A 130 1.26 13.46 -12.47
C LYS A 130 2.34 13.55 -11.39
N GLN A 131 2.96 14.72 -11.23
CA GLN A 131 3.95 14.95 -10.19
C GLN A 131 3.37 14.74 -8.78
N LYS A 132 2.17 15.25 -8.51
CA LYS A 132 1.48 15.03 -7.21
C LYS A 132 1.23 13.56 -6.90
N LEU A 133 0.96 12.73 -7.91
CA LEU A 133 0.84 11.28 -7.72
C LEU A 133 2.18 10.66 -7.33
N TRP A 134 3.26 11.05 -8.02
CA TRP A 134 4.62 10.63 -7.69
C TRP A 134 5.05 11.08 -6.31
N ASP A 135 4.85 12.35 -5.96
CA ASP A 135 5.17 12.89 -4.63
C ASP A 135 4.41 12.14 -3.54
N ARG A 136 3.12 11.87 -3.77
CA ARG A 136 2.30 11.12 -2.83
C ARG A 136 2.81 9.70 -2.65
N TYR A 137 3.19 9.02 -3.74
CA TYR A 137 3.76 7.68 -3.70
C TYR A 137 5.12 7.66 -2.97
N ASN A 138 6.01 8.59 -3.31
CA ASN A 138 7.33 8.73 -2.71
C ASN A 138 7.29 9.23 -1.27
N SER A 139 6.17 9.81 -0.80
CA SER A 139 6.06 10.32 0.57
C SER A 139 5.86 9.23 1.64
N ALA A 140 5.34 8.04 1.29
CA ALA A 140 5.08 6.99 2.30
C ALA A 140 6.05 5.80 2.26
N THR A 141 7.01 5.78 1.34
CA THR A 141 8.16 4.88 1.40
C THR A 141 9.27 5.28 2.39
N PRO A 142 9.53 6.58 2.70
CA PRO A 142 10.63 6.99 3.58
C PRO A 142 10.57 6.39 5.00
N PRO A 143 9.40 6.31 5.68
CA PRO A 143 9.33 5.69 7.00
C PRO A 143 9.80 4.23 7.01
N CYS A 144 9.58 3.48 5.93
CA CYS A 144 10.02 2.10 5.84
C CYS A 144 11.49 1.95 5.45
N LEU A 145 12.04 2.93 4.71
CA LEU A 145 13.46 2.98 4.37
C LEU A 145 14.31 3.23 5.62
N SER A 146 13.88 4.13 6.51
CA SER A 146 14.62 4.47 7.73
C SER A 146 14.72 3.33 8.73
N GLU A 147 13.75 2.41 8.74
CA GLU A 147 13.71 1.25 9.65
C GLU A 147 14.29 -0.02 9.01
N GLU A 148 14.82 0.05 7.77
CA GLU A 148 15.26 -1.11 6.96
C GLU A 148 14.16 -2.18 6.78
N GLN A 149 12.89 -1.83 6.96
CA GLN A 149 11.75 -2.75 6.93
C GLN A 149 11.12 -2.89 5.53
N ILE A 150 11.70 -2.29 4.48
CA ILE A 150 11.29 -2.57 3.09
C ILE A 150 11.89 -3.90 2.62
N GLY A 151 11.01 -4.82 2.21
CA GLY A 151 11.40 -6.07 1.55
C GLY A 151 11.57 -5.90 0.04
N SER A 152 10.52 -5.45 -0.65
CA SER A 152 10.60 -5.10 -2.08
C SER A 152 9.45 -4.19 -2.54
N CYS A 153 9.61 -3.59 -3.73
CA CYS A 153 8.57 -2.84 -4.42
C CYS A 153 8.08 -3.63 -5.63
N GLY A 154 6.81 -4.06 -5.62
CA GLY A 154 6.23 -4.88 -6.68
C GLY A 154 5.51 -4.04 -7.74
N LEU A 155 5.83 -4.27 -9.02
CA LEU A 155 5.08 -3.73 -10.16
C LEU A 155 4.18 -4.84 -10.73
N SER A 156 2.93 -4.50 -11.03
CA SER A 156 2.01 -5.41 -11.70
C SER A 156 1.47 -4.71 -12.92
N VAL A 157 1.89 -5.23 -14.07
CA VAL A 157 1.40 -4.79 -15.37
C VAL A 157 0.08 -5.47 -15.69
N SER A 158 -0.79 -4.80 -16.43
CA SER A 158 -1.98 -5.44 -16.97
C SER A 158 -1.62 -6.57 -17.93
N PRO A 159 -2.45 -7.62 -18.08
CA PRO A 159 -2.22 -8.70 -19.05
C PRO A 159 -2.10 -8.20 -20.49
N TRP A 160 -2.66 -7.02 -20.77
CA TRP A 160 -2.70 -6.37 -22.08
C TRP A 160 -1.54 -5.39 -22.31
N PHE A 161 -0.52 -5.42 -21.45
CA PHE A 161 0.68 -4.61 -21.63
C PHE A 161 1.49 -5.17 -22.80
N SER A 162 1.65 -4.39 -23.86
CA SER A 162 2.48 -4.73 -25.02
C SER A 162 3.71 -3.82 -25.04
N PRO A 163 4.92 -4.37 -25.28
CA PRO A 163 6.11 -3.54 -25.51
C PRO A 163 5.87 -2.65 -26.74
N GLN A 164 6.27 -1.38 -26.63
CA GLN A 164 6.32 -0.45 -27.76
C GLN A 164 7.65 -0.56 -28.48
#